data_AF-M5G6A0-F1
#
_entry.id   AF-M5G6A0-F1
#
_cell.length_a   1.000
_cell.length_b   1.000
_cell.length_c   1.000
_cell.angle_alpha   90.00
_cell.angle_beta   90.00
_cell.angle_gamma   90.00
#
_symmetry.space_group_name_H-M   'P 1'
#
loop_
_entity.id
_entity.type
_entity.pdbx_description
1 polymer ?
#
loop_
_entity_poly.entity_id
_entity_poly.type
_entity_poly.pdbx_seq_one_letter_code
_entity_poly.pdbx_strand_id
1 'polypeptide(L)'
;MILTFLYPLLATVVLAQEWQMQSSGLASLTHYNLPTGYVGSCGCEGESSGNYPTAALNQLAFGSAYVYGPGCGRCFNLTLLDSWTSTPPFFPSSHPSVIVKITDLCPGSSPHCQATASKPNEFGYYVHFDLAYPTPAIPTGFFPSNASYYGYTDFGVWNITYTSVECIPNWAGSGNAGAMGRVPALGSSACCPGEPGGNDTCPSYSSSHVLPPNTAGGAPPRLALPYLLAMVSVCLVLLGFS
;
A
#
# COMPACT_ATOMS: atom_id res chain seq x y z
N MET A 1 21.56 49.89 39.52
CA MET A 1 21.49 49.70 38.05
C MET A 1 21.41 48.21 37.79
N ILE A 2 20.20 47.65 37.69
CA ILE A 2 19.96 46.21 37.51
C ILE A 2 19.68 46.00 36.02
N LEU A 3 20.62 45.35 35.32
CA LEU A 3 20.46 44.98 33.91
C LEU A 3 19.67 43.68 33.84
N THR A 4 18.40 43.76 33.48
CA THR A 4 17.56 42.58 33.22
C THR A 4 17.86 42.07 31.81
N PHE A 5 18.56 40.94 31.70
CA PHE A 5 18.77 40.25 30.43
C PHE A 5 17.48 39.55 30.00
N LEU A 6 16.81 40.09 28.98
CA LEU A 6 15.72 39.43 28.25
C LEU A 6 16.33 38.35 27.34
N TYR A 7 16.27 37.08 27.77
CA TYR A 7 16.55 35.95 26.89
C TYR A 7 15.34 35.71 25.97
N PRO A 8 15.49 35.72 24.64
CA PRO A 8 14.40 35.36 23.74
C PRO A 8 14.09 33.87 23.88
N LEU A 9 12.83 33.56 24.20
CA LEU A 9 12.28 32.21 24.12
C LEU A 9 12.29 31.77 22.64
N LEU A 10 13.31 31.02 22.23
CA LEU A 10 13.32 30.31 20.96
C LEU A 10 12.31 29.16 21.05
N ALA A 11 11.09 29.38 20.57
CA ALA A 11 10.10 28.33 20.40
C ALA A 11 10.55 27.38 19.29
N THR A 12 11.07 26.21 19.66
CA THR A 12 11.37 25.14 18.70
C THR A 12 10.06 24.53 18.20
N VAL A 13 9.76 24.72 16.92
CA VAL A 13 8.66 24.02 16.25
C VAL A 13 9.08 22.57 16.08
N VAL A 14 8.52 21.66 16.88
CA VAL A 14 8.66 20.22 16.68
C VAL A 14 7.68 19.84 15.57
N LEU A 15 8.18 19.61 14.35
CA LEU A 15 7.38 18.97 13.31
C LEU A 15 7.14 17.52 13.73
N ALA A 16 5.88 17.15 13.95
CA ALA A 16 5.52 15.75 14.15
C ALA A 16 5.87 15.00 12.86
N GLN A 17 6.89 14.15 12.91
CA GLN A 17 7.21 13.28 11.78
C GLN A 17 6.16 12.19 11.72
N GLU A 18 5.30 12.26 10.71
CA GLU A 18 4.33 11.21 10.43
C GLU A 18 5.08 9.91 10.09
N TRP A 19 4.63 8.79 10.66
CA TRP A 19 5.22 7.49 10.36
C TRP A 19 5.03 7.17 8.88
N GLN A 20 6.10 6.76 8.20
CA GLN A 20 6.07 6.37 6.80
C GLN A 20 6.64 4.98 6.63
N MET A 21 5.87 4.12 5.95
CA MET A 21 6.33 2.81 5.55
C MET A 21 7.53 2.94 4.61
N GLN A 22 8.63 2.28 4.97
CA GLN A 22 9.84 2.26 4.14
C GLN A 22 9.58 1.50 2.83
N SER A 23 10.40 1.72 1.81
CA SER A 23 10.29 1.00 0.53
C SER A 23 10.71 -0.46 0.64
N SER A 24 11.46 -0.84 1.67
CA SER A 24 11.87 -2.22 1.94
C SER A 24 12.14 -2.43 3.42
N GLY A 25 11.99 -3.66 3.91
CA GLY A 25 12.30 -3.99 5.29
C GLY A 25 11.85 -5.39 5.69
N LEU A 26 11.83 -5.62 7.01
CA LEU A 26 11.26 -6.82 7.62
C LEU A 26 9.78 -6.62 7.94
N ALA A 27 9.00 -7.68 7.78
CA ALA A 27 7.59 -7.73 8.15
C ALA A 27 7.23 -9.14 8.66
N SER A 28 6.11 -9.24 9.35
CA SER A 28 5.46 -10.54 9.55
C SER A 28 4.45 -10.80 8.43
N LEU A 29 4.20 -12.08 8.16
CA LEU A 29 3.22 -12.52 7.18
C LEU A 29 2.37 -13.66 7.73
N THR A 30 1.06 -13.56 7.51
CA THR A 30 0.09 -14.66 7.66
C THR A 30 -0.62 -14.87 6.32
N HIS A 31 -1.62 -15.74 6.31
CA HIS A 31 -2.53 -15.86 5.18
C HIS A 31 -3.99 -15.92 5.64
N TYR A 32 -4.87 -15.55 4.71
CA TYR A 32 -6.31 -15.60 4.90
C TYR A 32 -7.02 -16.05 3.61
N ASN A 33 -8.13 -16.75 3.79
CA ASN A 33 -8.97 -17.18 2.69
C ASN A 33 -9.73 -15.99 2.11
N LEU A 34 -9.47 -15.70 0.83
CA LEU A 34 -10.17 -14.67 0.07
C LEU A 34 -10.95 -15.31 -1.08
N PRO A 35 -12.29 -15.19 -1.14
CA PRO A 35 -13.05 -15.67 -2.28
C PRO A 35 -12.65 -14.96 -3.59
N THR A 36 -12.64 -15.69 -4.70
CA THR A 36 -12.46 -15.09 -6.03
C THR A 36 -13.54 -14.05 -6.29
N GLY A 37 -13.15 -12.89 -6.83
CA GLY A 37 -14.09 -11.79 -7.09
C GLY A 37 -14.39 -10.91 -5.87
N TYR A 38 -13.85 -11.23 -4.69
CA TYR A 38 -14.06 -10.41 -3.49
C TYR A 38 -13.51 -8.99 -3.67
N VAL A 39 -14.26 -8.01 -3.19
CA VAL A 39 -13.88 -6.60 -3.24
C VAL A 39 -13.43 -6.15 -1.85
N GLY A 40 -12.12 -6.06 -1.67
CA GLY A 40 -11.51 -5.65 -0.41
C GLY A 40 -11.62 -4.16 -0.12
N SER A 41 -10.96 -3.72 0.95
CA SER A 41 -11.04 -2.36 1.49
C SER A 41 -10.51 -1.26 0.57
N CYS A 42 -9.74 -1.61 -0.47
CA CYS A 42 -9.35 -0.67 -1.52
C CYS A 42 -10.45 -0.46 -2.58
N GLY A 43 -11.42 -1.38 -2.67
CA GLY A 43 -12.42 -1.39 -3.71
C GLY A 43 -11.87 -1.73 -5.10
N CYS A 44 -10.78 -2.50 -5.16
CA CYS A 44 -10.18 -2.97 -6.41
C CYS A 44 -11.15 -3.86 -7.20
N GLU A 45 -10.99 -3.90 -8.52
CA GLU A 45 -11.78 -4.77 -9.38
C GLU A 45 -11.69 -6.25 -8.97
N GLY A 46 -12.80 -6.98 -9.13
CA GLY A 46 -12.95 -8.34 -8.58
C GLY A 46 -11.96 -9.37 -9.14
N GLU A 47 -11.50 -9.23 -10.39
CA GLU A 47 -10.51 -10.15 -10.95
C GLU A 47 -9.16 -10.08 -10.24
N SER A 48 -8.85 -9.00 -9.51
CA SER A 48 -7.63 -8.94 -8.70
C SER A 48 -7.63 -9.99 -7.59
N SER A 49 -8.79 -10.31 -7.01
CA SER A 49 -8.93 -11.23 -5.89
C SER A 49 -9.11 -12.67 -6.36
N GLY A 50 -8.21 -13.55 -5.94
CA GLY A 50 -8.24 -14.99 -6.24
C GLY A 50 -7.58 -15.39 -7.56
N ASN A 51 -7.63 -14.54 -8.59
CA ASN A 51 -6.98 -14.84 -9.88
C ASN A 51 -5.54 -14.30 -9.96
N TYR A 52 -5.17 -13.35 -9.10
CA TYR A 52 -3.81 -12.80 -9.01
C TYR A 52 -3.35 -12.68 -7.55
N PRO A 53 -2.03 -12.64 -7.26
CA PRO A 53 -1.56 -12.56 -5.88
C PRO A 53 -1.90 -11.21 -5.26
N THR A 54 -2.67 -11.23 -4.17
CA THR A 54 -3.04 -10.03 -3.43
C THR A 54 -2.79 -10.22 -1.94
N ALA A 55 -2.77 -9.11 -1.20
CA ALA A 55 -2.63 -9.14 0.24
C ALA A 55 -3.42 -8.01 0.90
N ALA A 56 -3.78 -8.23 2.16
CA ALA A 56 -4.16 -7.18 3.07
C ALA A 56 -2.92 -6.59 3.74
N LEU A 57 -2.94 -5.29 4.04
CA LEU A 57 -1.85 -4.60 4.73
C LEU A 57 -2.33 -4.12 6.09
N ASN A 58 -1.50 -4.21 7.13
CA ASN A 58 -1.90 -3.76 8.47
C ASN A 58 -2.27 -2.28 8.50
N GLN A 59 -3.23 -1.92 9.34
CA GLN A 59 -3.83 -0.57 9.43
C GLN A 59 -2.82 0.59 9.39
N LEU A 60 -1.69 0.49 10.10
CA LEU A 60 -0.63 1.50 10.09
C LEU A 60 -0.03 1.70 8.69
N ALA A 61 0.34 0.62 8.01
CA ALA A 61 0.96 0.64 6.69
C ALA A 61 -0.06 0.84 5.56
N PHE A 62 -1.30 0.38 5.75
CA PHE A 62 -2.44 0.67 4.88
C PHE A 62 -2.78 2.17 4.89
N GLY A 63 -2.60 2.83 6.05
CA GLY A 63 -2.79 4.25 6.23
C GLY A 63 -4.26 4.66 6.37
N SER A 64 -5.14 3.75 6.77
CA SER A 64 -6.58 4.00 6.98
C SER A 64 -7.19 2.94 7.89
N ALA A 65 -8.19 3.31 8.69
CA ALA A 65 -8.85 2.39 9.62
C ALA A 65 -10.08 1.68 9.03
N TYR A 66 -10.53 2.08 7.83
CA TYR A 66 -11.74 1.56 7.22
C TYR A 66 -11.51 1.28 5.73
N VAL A 67 -11.70 2.28 4.88
CA VAL A 67 -11.53 2.24 3.43
C VAL A 67 -11.23 3.66 2.95
N TYR A 68 -10.52 3.88 1.87
CA TYR A 68 -9.29 3.19 1.45
C TYR A 68 -8.10 3.92 2.10
N GLY A 69 -6.86 3.56 1.77
CA GLY A 69 -5.68 4.26 2.27
C GLY A 69 -4.53 4.28 1.26
N PRO A 70 -3.45 5.03 1.52
CA PRO A 70 -2.30 5.16 0.62
C PRO A 70 -1.57 3.83 0.34
N GLY A 71 -1.82 2.79 1.13
CA GLY A 71 -1.37 1.42 0.84
C GLY A 71 -2.03 0.82 -0.41
N CYS A 72 -3.23 1.26 -0.77
CA CYS A 72 -4.02 0.66 -1.83
C CYS A 72 -3.37 0.72 -3.21
N GLY A 73 -3.40 -0.42 -3.90
CA GLY A 73 -2.87 -0.56 -5.26
C GLY A 73 -1.35 -0.67 -5.35
N ARG A 74 -0.61 -0.48 -4.25
CA ARG A 74 0.86 -0.67 -4.23
C ARG A 74 1.22 -2.14 -4.41
N CYS A 75 2.36 -2.40 -5.04
CA CYS A 75 2.89 -3.74 -5.21
C CYS A 75 4.17 -3.98 -4.41
N PHE A 76 4.29 -5.18 -3.86
CA PHE A 76 5.42 -5.58 -3.04
C PHE A 76 5.88 -6.98 -3.40
N ASN A 77 7.20 -7.15 -3.55
CA ASN A 77 7.82 -8.47 -3.55
C ASN A 77 8.02 -8.94 -2.11
N LEU A 78 7.35 -10.02 -1.72
CA LEU A 78 7.40 -10.62 -0.39
C LEU A 78 8.23 -11.91 -0.46
N THR A 79 9.24 -12.05 0.39
CA THR A 79 10.13 -13.23 0.40
C THR A 79 10.14 -13.88 1.77
N LEU A 80 9.81 -15.17 1.85
CA LEU A 80 9.81 -15.93 3.10
C LEU A 80 11.23 -16.12 3.63
N LEU A 81 11.40 -15.96 4.95
CA LEU A 81 12.68 -16.21 5.63
C LEU A 81 12.59 -17.46 6.51
N ASP A 82 11.72 -17.43 7.51
CA ASP A 82 11.59 -18.47 8.52
C ASP A 82 10.21 -18.40 9.21
N SER A 83 9.85 -19.47 9.92
CA SER A 83 8.74 -19.45 10.87
C SER A 83 9.24 -19.72 12.27
N TRP A 84 9.12 -18.72 13.13
CA TRP A 84 9.60 -18.76 14.51
C TRP A 84 8.55 -19.28 15.51
N THR A 85 7.28 -19.36 15.09
CA THR A 85 6.17 -19.86 15.92
C THR A 85 6.10 -21.38 15.97
N SER A 86 6.78 -22.08 15.06
CA SER A 86 6.91 -23.54 15.12
C SER A 86 7.87 -23.97 16.23
N THR A 87 7.73 -25.21 16.72
CA THR A 87 8.62 -25.77 17.74
C THR A 87 9.24 -27.08 17.24
N PRO A 88 10.56 -27.10 16.93
CA PRO A 88 11.49 -25.97 16.89
C PRO A 88 11.16 -24.94 15.77
N PRO A 89 11.79 -23.75 15.76
CA PRO A 89 11.67 -22.81 14.65
C PRO A 89 12.04 -23.44 13.30
N PHE A 90 11.28 -23.13 12.26
CA PHE A 90 11.44 -23.70 10.93
C PHE A 90 12.23 -22.75 10.02
N PHE A 91 13.37 -23.24 9.53
CA PHE A 91 14.22 -22.57 8.57
C PHE A 91 14.18 -23.33 7.23
N PRO A 92 13.47 -22.84 6.22
CA PRO A 92 13.36 -23.51 4.94
C PRO A 92 14.68 -23.47 4.15
N SER A 93 14.94 -24.50 3.34
CA SER A 93 16.11 -24.53 2.44
C SER A 93 15.97 -23.62 1.22
N SER A 94 14.73 -23.27 0.86
CA SER A 94 14.39 -22.35 -0.23
C SER A 94 13.56 -21.19 0.30
N HIS A 95 13.76 -19.98 -0.25
CA HIS A 95 13.07 -18.77 0.19
C HIS A 95 12.19 -18.26 -0.96
N PRO A 96 10.97 -18.81 -1.13
CA PRO A 96 10.10 -18.42 -2.22
C PRO A 96 9.65 -16.96 -2.05
N SER A 97 9.43 -16.30 -3.19
CA SER A 97 8.95 -14.93 -3.25
C SER A 97 7.70 -14.81 -4.11
N VAL A 98 6.86 -13.81 -3.78
CA VAL A 98 5.65 -13.49 -4.56
C VAL A 98 5.48 -11.98 -4.61
N ILE A 99 5.16 -11.46 -5.80
CA ILE A 99 4.77 -10.06 -5.96
C ILE A 99 3.26 -9.96 -5.78
N VAL A 100 2.84 -9.22 -4.76
CA VAL A 100 1.43 -9.01 -4.43
C VAL A 100 1.02 -7.58 -4.73
N LYS A 101 -0.27 -7.38 -5.02
CA LYS A 101 -0.91 -6.07 -4.99
C LYS A 101 -1.73 -5.92 -3.71
N ILE A 102 -1.67 -4.76 -3.07
CA ILE A 102 -2.47 -4.47 -1.88
C ILE A 102 -3.89 -4.09 -2.29
N THR A 103 -4.84 -4.94 -1.91
CA THR A 103 -6.26 -4.78 -2.24
C THR A 103 -7.16 -4.67 -1.01
N ASP A 104 -6.59 -4.90 0.18
CA ASP A 104 -7.38 -5.01 1.41
C ASP A 104 -6.65 -4.47 2.66
N LEU A 105 -7.42 -4.30 3.73
CA LEU A 105 -6.98 -3.86 5.04
C LEU A 105 -6.95 -5.04 5.99
N CYS A 106 -5.85 -5.22 6.72
CA CYS A 106 -5.86 -6.00 7.95
C CYS A 106 -6.14 -5.07 9.15
N PRO A 107 -7.32 -5.19 9.81
CA PRO A 107 -7.74 -4.24 10.84
C PRO A 107 -6.85 -4.32 12.09
N GLY A 108 -6.67 -3.18 12.78
CA GLY A 108 -5.86 -3.08 13.99
C GLY A 108 -6.38 -3.83 15.23
N SER A 109 -7.40 -4.67 15.12
CA SER A 109 -7.92 -5.52 16.19
C SER A 109 -7.20 -6.88 16.31
N SER A 110 -6.45 -7.28 15.27
CA SER A 110 -5.67 -8.52 15.28
C SER A 110 -4.28 -8.32 15.91
N PRO A 111 -3.76 -9.29 16.69
CA PRO A 111 -2.38 -9.27 17.21
C PRO A 111 -1.30 -9.01 16.14
N HIS A 112 -1.57 -9.43 14.89
CA HIS A 112 -0.67 -9.25 13.76
C HIS A 112 -0.72 -7.83 13.17
N CYS A 113 -1.84 -7.14 13.31
CA CYS A 113 -2.14 -5.92 12.54
C CYS A 113 -2.25 -4.65 13.39
N GLN A 114 -2.20 -4.79 14.72
CA GLN A 114 -2.36 -3.71 15.69
C GLN A 114 -1.14 -2.79 15.90
N ALA A 115 -0.18 -2.78 14.97
CA ALA A 115 0.96 -1.86 15.05
C ALA A 115 0.49 -0.39 14.99
N THR A 116 1.20 0.50 15.69
CA THR A 116 1.00 1.95 15.65
C THR A 116 2.33 2.65 15.34
N ALA A 117 2.30 3.96 15.09
CA ALA A 117 3.51 4.74 14.84
C ALA A 117 4.54 4.67 15.98
N SER A 118 4.12 4.37 17.21
CA SER A 118 4.97 4.32 18.40
C SER A 118 5.23 2.92 18.94
N LYS A 119 4.55 1.88 18.41
CA LYS A 119 4.62 0.53 18.95
C LYS A 119 4.44 -0.51 17.83
N PRO A 120 5.30 -1.53 17.73
CA PRO A 120 5.07 -2.65 16.82
C PRO A 120 3.86 -3.50 17.26
N ASN A 121 3.44 -4.42 16.40
CA ASN A 121 2.47 -5.47 16.72
C ASN A 121 3.00 -6.42 17.82
N GLU A 122 2.22 -7.43 18.24
CA GLU A 122 2.62 -8.35 19.33
C GLU A 122 3.88 -9.16 19.02
N PHE A 123 4.27 -9.19 17.75
CA PHE A 123 5.39 -9.94 17.22
C PHE A 123 6.61 -9.06 16.91
N GLY A 124 6.58 -7.78 17.28
CA GLY A 124 7.71 -6.86 17.08
C GLY A 124 7.81 -6.23 15.69
N TYR A 125 6.79 -6.39 14.84
CA TYR A 125 6.77 -5.81 13.49
C TYR A 125 5.88 -4.57 13.37
N TYR A 126 6.35 -3.55 12.66
CA TYR A 126 5.54 -2.38 12.29
C TYR A 126 4.70 -2.61 11.01
N VAL A 127 5.17 -3.51 10.16
CA VAL A 127 4.53 -3.88 8.89
C VAL A 127 4.12 -5.34 8.97
N HIS A 128 2.89 -5.62 8.56
CA HIS A 128 2.38 -6.96 8.44
C HIS A 128 1.53 -7.09 7.18
N PHE A 129 1.73 -8.19 6.45
CA PHE A 129 0.97 -8.57 5.27
C PHE A 129 0.14 -9.82 5.58
N ASP A 130 -1.15 -9.79 5.25
CA ASP A 130 -1.99 -10.98 5.28
C ASP A 130 -2.22 -11.43 3.84
N LEU A 131 -1.58 -12.53 3.43
CA LEU A 131 -1.58 -12.98 2.04
C LEU A 131 -2.91 -13.65 1.70
N ALA A 132 -3.53 -13.28 0.58
CA ALA A 132 -4.72 -13.97 0.09
C ALA A 132 -4.34 -15.37 -0.42
N TYR A 133 -4.49 -16.37 0.43
CA TYR A 133 -4.08 -17.75 0.18
C TYR A 133 -4.97 -18.72 0.99
N PRO A 134 -5.32 -19.90 0.45
CA PRO A 134 -4.97 -20.41 -0.87
C PRO A 134 -5.77 -19.75 -2.00
N THR A 135 -5.11 -19.55 -3.15
CA THR A 135 -5.72 -19.07 -4.40
C THR A 135 -5.05 -19.75 -5.60
N PRO A 136 -5.71 -19.87 -6.77
CA PRO A 136 -5.06 -20.34 -8.01
C PRO A 136 -3.82 -19.53 -8.43
N ALA A 137 -3.72 -18.28 -7.98
CA ALA A 137 -2.62 -17.38 -8.31
C ALA A 137 -1.30 -17.68 -7.60
N ILE A 138 -1.34 -18.43 -6.48
CA ILE A 138 -0.19 -18.71 -5.63
C ILE A 138 -0.02 -20.23 -5.55
N PRO A 139 1.15 -20.79 -5.89
CA PRO A 139 1.36 -22.23 -5.85
C PRO A 139 1.08 -22.82 -4.46
N THR A 140 0.49 -24.02 -4.41
CA THR A 140 0.18 -24.73 -3.14
C THR A 140 1.41 -25.05 -2.30
N GLY A 141 2.61 -25.04 -2.90
CA GLY A 141 3.89 -25.19 -2.21
C GLY A 141 4.57 -23.88 -1.83
N PHE A 142 3.88 -22.72 -1.93
CA PHE A 142 4.47 -21.41 -1.63
C PHE A 142 4.95 -21.31 -0.18
N PHE A 143 4.26 -21.92 0.77
CA PHE A 143 4.72 -22.07 2.16
C PHE A 143 5.46 -23.41 2.31
N PRO A 144 6.81 -23.43 2.38
CA PRO A 144 7.55 -24.66 2.55
C PRO A 144 7.21 -25.31 3.89
N SER A 145 7.23 -26.65 3.93
CA SER A 145 6.90 -27.39 5.14
C SER A 145 7.70 -28.69 5.26
N ASN A 146 7.70 -29.28 6.46
CA ASN A 146 8.22 -30.61 6.72
C ASN A 146 7.24 -31.38 7.62
N ALA A 147 6.12 -31.79 7.02
CA ALA A 147 5.04 -32.46 7.73
C ALA A 147 5.48 -33.73 8.45
N SER A 148 6.45 -34.47 7.90
CA SER A 148 6.99 -35.68 8.55
C SER A 148 7.72 -35.38 9.87
N TYR A 149 8.30 -34.19 10.02
CA TYR A 149 8.99 -33.77 11.24
C TYR A 149 8.06 -33.03 12.21
N TYR A 150 7.24 -32.09 11.71
CA TYR A 150 6.40 -31.22 12.55
C TYR A 150 5.00 -31.77 12.82
N GLY A 151 4.50 -32.67 11.98
CA GLY A 151 3.12 -33.20 12.06
C GLY A 151 2.06 -32.30 11.41
N TYR A 152 2.44 -31.17 10.82
CA TYR A 152 1.55 -30.23 10.12
C TYR A 152 2.32 -29.49 9.01
N THR A 153 1.59 -28.88 8.07
CA THR A 153 2.17 -28.19 6.90
C THR A 153 2.11 -26.67 6.99
N ASP A 154 1.22 -26.13 7.82
CA ASP A 154 1.01 -24.69 7.95
C ASP A 154 1.59 -24.19 9.28
N PHE A 155 2.65 -23.38 9.20
CA PHE A 155 3.28 -22.78 10.37
C PHE A 155 2.61 -21.48 10.83
N GLY A 156 1.60 -20.99 10.08
CA GLY A 156 0.80 -19.82 10.39
C GLY A 156 1.52 -18.50 10.14
N VAL A 157 2.56 -18.19 10.91
CA VAL A 157 3.25 -16.90 10.90
C VAL A 157 4.67 -17.05 10.35
N TRP A 158 5.02 -16.13 9.45
CA TRP A 158 6.33 -16.09 8.80
C TRP A 158 7.02 -14.75 9.01
N ASN A 159 8.33 -14.80 9.20
CA ASN A 159 9.20 -13.65 9.00
C ASN A 159 9.46 -13.51 7.50
N ILE A 160 9.33 -12.28 7.00
CA ILE A 160 9.57 -11.98 5.58
C ILE A 160 10.45 -10.75 5.41
N THR A 161 11.08 -10.66 4.24
CA THR A 161 11.45 -9.35 3.68
C THR A 161 10.39 -8.88 2.71
N TYR A 162 10.17 -7.57 2.65
CA TYR A 162 9.36 -6.94 1.62
C TYR A 162 10.18 -5.89 0.87
N THR A 163 9.86 -5.68 -0.40
CA THR A 163 10.37 -4.57 -1.22
C THR A 163 9.25 -4.04 -2.10
N SER A 164 8.99 -2.74 -2.04
CA SER A 164 8.08 -2.03 -2.93
C SER A 164 8.62 -2.14 -4.35
N VAL A 165 7.77 -2.54 -5.28
CA VAL A 165 8.10 -2.67 -6.70
C VAL A 165 7.03 -1.98 -7.53
N GLU A 166 7.37 -1.62 -8.76
CA GLU A 166 6.35 -1.20 -9.73
C GLU A 166 5.39 -2.37 -9.99
N CYS A 167 4.08 -2.11 -9.97
CA CYS A 167 3.07 -3.09 -10.34
C CYS A 167 3.15 -3.47 -11.82
N ILE A 168 3.43 -2.51 -12.70
CA ILE A 168 3.54 -2.71 -14.14
C ILE A 168 5.03 -2.76 -14.51
N PRO A 169 5.54 -3.86 -15.09
CA PRO A 169 4.86 -5.09 -15.48
C PRO A 169 4.94 -6.20 -14.42
N ASN A 170 5.48 -5.93 -13.22
CA ASN A 170 5.99 -7.00 -12.35
C ASN A 170 4.90 -7.80 -11.61
N TRP A 171 3.73 -7.22 -11.36
CA TRP A 171 2.58 -7.93 -10.79
C TRP A 171 1.85 -8.70 -11.88
N ALA A 172 1.56 -9.99 -11.63
CA ALA A 172 1.00 -10.90 -12.62
C ALA A 172 -0.35 -10.43 -13.22
N GLY A 173 -1.14 -9.65 -12.47
CA GLY A 173 -2.40 -9.08 -12.93
C GLY A 173 -2.27 -7.79 -13.74
N SER A 174 -1.07 -7.21 -13.87
CA SER A 174 -0.86 -5.88 -14.46
C SER A 174 -1.30 -5.76 -15.92
N GLY A 175 -1.26 -6.86 -16.67
CA GLY A 175 -1.71 -6.93 -18.07
C GLY A 175 -3.21 -7.18 -18.24
N ASN A 176 -3.97 -7.42 -17.16
CA ASN A 176 -5.40 -7.68 -17.22
C ASN A 176 -6.20 -6.45 -16.77
N ALA A 177 -6.95 -5.85 -17.69
CA ALA A 177 -7.77 -4.68 -17.40
C ALA A 177 -8.81 -4.93 -16.29
N GLY A 178 -9.35 -6.15 -16.19
CA GLY A 178 -10.29 -6.53 -15.12
C GLY A 178 -9.64 -6.65 -13.75
N ALA A 179 -8.31 -6.74 -13.65
CA ALA A 179 -7.58 -6.79 -12.38
C ALA A 179 -6.99 -5.42 -11.98
N MET A 180 -7.24 -4.41 -12.80
CA MET A 180 -6.66 -3.07 -12.67
C MET A 180 -7.76 -2.04 -12.42
N GLY A 181 -7.49 -1.10 -11.52
CA GLY A 181 -8.47 -0.08 -11.17
C GLY A 181 -9.41 -0.53 -10.05
N ARG A 182 -10.46 0.26 -9.88
CA ARG A 182 -11.49 0.07 -8.85
C ARG A 182 -12.84 -0.27 -9.48
N VAL A 183 -13.69 -0.91 -8.70
CA VAL A 183 -15.09 -1.17 -9.08
C VAL A 183 -15.83 0.16 -9.28
N PRO A 184 -16.36 0.46 -10.49
CA PRO A 184 -17.00 1.75 -10.78
C PRO A 184 -18.23 2.03 -9.91
N ALA A 185 -19.00 0.99 -9.58
CA ALA A 185 -20.21 1.11 -8.78
C ALA A 185 -19.97 1.60 -7.34
N LEU A 186 -18.73 1.53 -6.83
CA LEU A 186 -18.37 2.02 -5.51
C LEU A 186 -18.11 3.53 -5.46
N GLY A 187 -18.07 4.22 -6.61
CA GLY A 187 -17.91 5.67 -6.68
C GLY A 187 -16.68 6.16 -5.90
N SER A 188 -16.90 7.10 -4.98
CA SER A 188 -15.86 7.69 -4.12
C SER A 188 -15.44 6.82 -2.94
N SER A 189 -16.11 5.67 -2.71
CA SER A 189 -15.79 4.74 -1.63
C SER A 189 -14.68 3.75 -1.99
N ALA A 190 -14.09 3.87 -3.17
CA ALA A 190 -13.02 3.01 -3.66
C ALA A 190 -11.87 3.81 -4.29
N CYS A 191 -10.66 3.32 -4.08
CA CYS A 191 -9.44 3.82 -4.70
C CYS A 191 -8.45 2.67 -4.80
N CYS A 192 -8.17 2.27 -6.03
CA CYS A 192 -7.23 1.20 -6.33
C CYS A 192 -6.54 1.52 -7.65
N PRO A 193 -5.49 2.36 -7.64
CA PRO A 193 -4.74 2.67 -8.85
C PRO A 193 -4.12 1.41 -9.46
N GLY A 194 -3.90 1.43 -10.77
CA GLY A 194 -3.14 0.40 -11.46
C GLY A 194 -1.68 0.37 -10.99
N GLU A 195 -1.08 1.55 -10.95
CA GLU A 195 0.29 1.84 -10.49
C GLU A 195 0.27 3.16 -9.69
N PRO A 196 0.40 3.13 -8.36
CA PRO A 196 0.50 4.35 -7.56
C PRO A 196 1.91 4.97 -7.65
N GLY A 197 2.03 6.22 -8.10
CA GLY A 197 3.32 6.91 -8.26
C GLY A 197 3.29 8.43 -8.19
N GLY A 198 2.23 9.04 -7.63
CA GLY A 198 2.05 10.50 -7.62
C GLY A 198 0.65 10.92 -7.19
N ASN A 199 -0.07 11.67 -8.03
CA ASN A 199 -1.43 12.16 -7.76
C ASN A 199 -2.48 11.03 -7.62
N ASP A 200 -2.14 9.81 -8.03
CA ASP A 200 -3.02 8.65 -7.98
C ASP A 200 -2.83 7.81 -6.70
N THR A 201 -2.01 8.29 -5.75
CA THR A 201 -1.96 7.71 -4.40
C THR A 201 -3.26 7.99 -3.67
N CYS A 202 -3.89 6.92 -3.18
CA CYS A 202 -5.16 7.01 -2.47
C CYS A 202 -5.02 7.82 -1.17
N PRO A 203 -5.89 8.81 -0.91
CA PRO A 203 -5.84 9.55 0.35
C PRO A 203 -6.10 8.64 1.55
N SER A 204 -5.54 9.02 2.71
CA SER A 204 -5.84 8.38 3.98
C SER A 204 -7.28 8.69 4.41
N TYR A 205 -7.98 7.67 4.90
CA TYR A 205 -9.25 7.83 5.61
C TYR A 205 -9.05 7.47 7.09
N SER A 206 -9.17 8.48 7.95
CA SER A 206 -9.24 8.29 9.41
C SER A 206 -10.56 8.85 9.91
N SER A 207 -11.00 8.37 11.08
CA SER A 207 -12.23 8.80 11.77
C SER A 207 -12.32 10.31 12.07
N SER A 208 -11.29 11.10 11.73
CA SER A 208 -11.28 12.57 11.79
C SER A 208 -11.71 13.25 10.49
N HIS A 209 -11.91 12.53 9.38
CA HIS A 209 -12.31 13.08 8.08
C HIS A 209 -13.66 12.49 7.66
N VAL A 210 -14.73 13.30 7.76
CA VAL A 210 -16.13 12.82 7.73
C VAL A 210 -16.63 12.37 6.35
N LEU A 211 -15.93 12.62 5.24
CA LEU A 211 -16.32 12.11 3.92
C LEU A 211 -15.09 11.89 3.02
N PRO A 212 -15.04 10.81 2.23
CA PRO A 212 -13.95 10.60 1.28
C PRO A 212 -13.95 11.71 0.21
N PRO A 213 -12.79 12.28 -0.16
CA PRO A 213 -12.72 13.14 -1.34
C PRO A 213 -13.15 12.34 -2.58
N ASN A 214 -13.92 13.00 -3.45
CA ASN A 214 -14.45 12.36 -4.65
C ASN A 214 -13.31 12.04 -5.63
N THR A 215 -12.98 10.75 -5.78
CA THR A 215 -11.97 10.27 -6.73
C THR A 215 -12.59 9.80 -8.06
N ALA A 216 -13.88 10.09 -8.33
CA ALA A 216 -14.50 9.90 -9.64
C ALA A 216 -13.93 10.92 -10.65
N GLY A 217 -12.75 10.65 -11.20
CA GLY A 217 -12.14 11.58 -12.16
C GLY A 217 -10.76 11.23 -12.72
N GLY A 218 -10.20 10.04 -12.49
CA GLY A 218 -8.94 9.61 -13.10
C GLY A 218 -9.09 9.15 -14.56
N ALA A 219 -9.68 9.96 -15.43
CA ALA A 219 -9.38 9.84 -16.85
C ALA A 219 -7.95 10.36 -17.07
N PRO A 220 -7.13 9.76 -17.97
CA PRO A 220 -5.82 10.32 -18.28
C PRO A 220 -6.00 11.80 -18.65
N PRO A 221 -5.11 12.71 -18.23
CA PRO A 221 -5.22 14.11 -18.61
C PRO A 221 -5.18 14.16 -20.13
N ARG A 222 -6.33 14.45 -20.75
CA ARG A 222 -6.32 14.93 -22.13
C ARG A 222 -5.46 16.18 -22.09
N LEU A 223 -4.30 16.14 -22.74
CA LEU A 223 -3.46 17.29 -22.99
C LEU A 223 -4.34 18.42 -23.54
N ALA A 224 -4.78 19.31 -22.64
CA ALA A 224 -5.36 20.58 -23.01
C ALA A 224 -4.17 21.40 -23.49
N LEU A 225 -3.99 21.43 -24.81
CA LEU A 225 -3.06 22.31 -25.48
C LEU A 225 -3.33 23.74 -24.97
N PRO A 226 -2.41 24.38 -24.23
CA PRO A 226 -2.68 25.72 -23.76
C PRO A 226 -2.63 26.66 -24.96
N TYR A 227 -3.81 27.16 -25.36
CA TYR A 227 -3.95 28.36 -26.17
C TYR A 227 -3.39 29.54 -25.37
N LEU A 228 -2.08 29.70 -25.41
CA LEU A 228 -1.35 30.79 -24.77
C LEU A 228 -0.31 31.35 -25.74
N LEU A 229 -0.76 31.67 -26.95
CA LEU A 229 -0.04 32.48 -27.93
C LEU A 229 -1.05 33.36 -28.67
N ALA A 230 -1.55 34.41 -28.00
CA ALA A 230 -2.27 35.49 -28.66
C ALA A 230 -2.21 36.81 -27.87
N MET A 231 -1.07 37.19 -27.28
CA MET A 231 -0.86 38.54 -26.75
C MET A 231 0.62 38.97 -26.78
N VAL A 232 1.30 38.81 -27.92
CA VAL A 232 2.55 39.56 -28.20
C VAL A 232 2.66 39.85 -29.70
N SER A 233 2.10 40.97 -30.15
CA SER A 233 2.58 41.78 -31.30
C SER A 233 1.55 42.82 -31.73
N VAL A 234 1.35 43.85 -30.90
CA VAL A 234 0.96 45.18 -31.39
C VAL A 234 1.75 46.20 -30.58
N CYS A 235 3.06 46.26 -30.81
CA CYS A 235 3.90 47.38 -30.37
C CYS A 235 5.20 47.44 -31.17
N LEU A 236 5.09 47.40 -32.51
CA LEU A 236 6.25 47.61 -33.41
C LEU A 236 5.82 47.99 -34.83
N VAL A 237 4.93 48.98 -34.98
CA VAL A 237 4.80 49.76 -36.24
C VAL A 237 4.42 51.20 -35.90
N LEU A 238 5.29 51.93 -35.20
CA LEU A 238 5.30 53.41 -35.21
C LEU A 238 6.73 53.91 -35.00
N LEU A 239 7.64 53.48 -35.89
CA LEU A 239 8.85 54.24 -36.19
C LEU A 239 9.01 54.26 -37.71
N GLY A 240 8.84 55.46 -38.27
CA GLY A 240 9.11 55.77 -39.67
C GLY A 240 7.88 56.32 -40.39
N PHE A 241 7.73 57.65 -40.41
CA PHE A 241 7.59 58.47 -41.63
C PHE A 241 7.33 59.94 -41.25
N SER A 242 8.40 60.74 -41.23
CA SER A 242 8.55 62.14 -41.65
C SER A 242 9.61 62.85 -40.80
#